data_AF-A0A9D2IYH2-F1
#
_entry.id   AF-A0A9D2IYH2-F1
#
_cell.length_a   1.000
_cell.length_b   1.000
_cell.length_c   1.000
_cell.angle_alpha   90.00
_cell.angle_beta   90.00
_cell.angle_gamma   90.00
#
_symmetry.space_group_name_H-M   'P 1'
#
loop_
_entity.id
_entity.type
_entity.pdbx_description
1 polymer ?
#
loop_
_entity_poly.entity_id
_entity_poly.type
_entity_poly.pdbx_seq_one_letter_code
_entity_poly.pdbx_strand_id
1 'polypeptide(L)'
;MIQAVRNIGLLSRSAKNNPQKHQTPSLRYQYNLSKDTVSFGLSKKDTKLFSCKDSSELGANIANELGIEQNESISKKFKNGETYVKLNDDVDGKSVVVINSGNDPVNDNLMEFRQLIDASKRNGAEKITAVVPYLPYSRQDRLSDEGESLAAKMVAEDLERTGADKIITVDLHSPQIQGFFDIPVKNLSAIPMFADYFKKNHDDIPNSFVVVSPDSGGEKRAKKLAKELGTPVSVISKERAEHNKAEAVSISGDVKDKNCILVDDMIDTAGSITAAVKMLKSKGANDIYIAATHGIFSGAAYENIQNCPVKEVVVTDSLPLKEGAPSNIKQLSIAGMVADELN
;
A
#
# COMPACT_ATOMS: atom_id res chain seq x y z
N MET A 1 -14.76 52.82 23.04
CA MET A 1 -15.80 53.14 24.05
C MET A 1 -16.59 51.88 24.30
N ILE A 2 -16.21 51.10 25.32
CA ILE A 2 -16.83 51.02 26.67
C ILE A 2 -18.22 50.33 26.58
N GLN A 3 -18.33 49.04 26.91
CA GLN A 3 -18.81 48.50 28.22
C GLN A 3 -20.23 48.99 28.56
N ALA A 4 -21.25 48.13 28.71
CA ALA A 4 -21.62 47.33 29.90
C ALA A 4 -23.13 46.99 29.70
N VAL A 5 -23.78 45.98 30.29
CA VAL A 5 -24.03 45.80 31.73
C VAL A 5 -24.48 44.35 31.99
N ARG A 6 -24.09 43.88 33.17
CA ARG A 6 -24.27 42.57 33.79
C ARG A 6 -25.36 42.64 34.89
N ASN A 7 -25.93 41.48 35.22
CA ASN A 7 -26.59 41.11 36.49
C ASN A 7 -27.99 41.72 36.76
N ILE A 8 -28.94 41.21 37.56
CA ILE A 8 -29.06 40.38 38.79
C ILE A 8 -30.51 39.78 38.70
N GLY A 9 -30.90 38.58 39.14
CA GLY A 9 -30.73 38.01 40.47
C GLY A 9 -31.62 36.78 40.72
N LEU A 10 -31.10 35.90 41.56
CA LEU A 10 -31.78 34.81 42.25
C LEU A 10 -32.71 35.35 43.35
N LEU A 11 -33.87 34.73 43.54
CA LEU A 11 -34.55 34.67 44.84
C LEU A 11 -35.29 33.33 44.99
N SER A 12 -34.82 32.56 45.97
CA SER A 12 -35.40 31.33 46.50
C SER A 12 -36.69 31.55 47.29
N ARG A 13 -37.61 30.57 47.33
CA ARG A 13 -38.10 29.94 48.59
C ARG A 13 -39.06 28.76 48.35
N SER A 14 -38.96 27.82 49.29
CA SER A 14 -39.55 26.49 49.47
C SER A 14 -41.05 26.47 49.79
N ALA A 15 -41.79 25.43 49.33
CA ALA A 15 -42.86 24.77 50.08
C ALA A 15 -43.29 23.38 49.50
N LYS A 16 -42.86 22.30 50.19
CA LYS A 16 -43.55 21.04 50.59
C LYS A 16 -44.55 20.29 49.68
N ASN A 17 -44.22 18.99 49.46
CA ASN A 17 -45.01 17.73 49.49
C ASN A 17 -46.44 17.65 48.88
N ASN A 18 -46.67 16.79 47.87
CA ASN A 18 -47.04 15.35 47.97
C ASN A 18 -47.36 14.80 46.54
N PRO A 19 -47.13 13.51 46.20
CA PRO A 19 -47.11 13.03 44.82
C PRO A 19 -48.46 12.43 44.39
N GLN A 20 -48.94 12.79 43.20
CA GLN A 20 -49.94 12.01 42.48
C GLN A 20 -49.30 11.37 41.24
N LYS A 21 -49.32 10.03 41.24
CA LYS A 21 -48.93 9.16 40.12
C LYS A 21 -49.88 9.41 38.94
N HIS A 22 -49.39 10.00 37.88
CA HIS A 22 -49.96 9.81 36.54
C HIS A 22 -49.06 8.84 35.77
N GLN A 23 -49.55 7.61 35.61
CA GLN A 23 -49.02 6.65 34.64
C GLN A 23 -49.35 7.16 33.24
N THR A 24 -48.33 7.56 32.49
CA THR A 24 -48.40 7.66 31.03
C THR A 24 -47.91 6.34 30.42
N PRO A 25 -48.64 5.74 29.46
CA PRO A 25 -48.21 4.48 28.84
C PRO A 25 -46.99 4.74 27.96
N SER A 26 -45.86 4.09 28.26
CA SER A 26 -44.70 4.08 27.38
C SER A 26 -45.01 3.19 26.16
N LEU A 27 -45.32 3.80 25.02
CA LEU A 27 -45.27 3.12 23.73
C LEU A 27 -43.79 2.83 23.40
N ARG A 28 -43.35 1.61 23.72
CA ARG A 28 -42.07 1.09 23.23
C ARG A 28 -42.23 0.80 21.73
N TYR A 29 -41.72 1.70 20.89
CA TYR A 29 -41.35 1.35 19.52
C TYR A 29 -40.18 0.37 19.61
N GLN A 30 -40.45 -0.92 19.43
CA GLN A 30 -39.41 -1.90 19.14
C GLN A 30 -38.97 -1.70 17.69
N TYR A 31 -37.88 -0.96 17.51
CA TYR A 31 -37.10 -1.03 16.27
C TYR A 31 -36.43 -2.40 16.21
N ASN A 32 -37.01 -3.31 15.43
CA ASN A 32 -36.31 -4.49 14.96
C ASN A 32 -35.27 -4.01 13.93
N LEU A 33 -34.04 -3.76 14.40
CA LEU A 33 -32.88 -3.68 13.53
C LEU A 33 -32.59 -5.11 13.04
N SER A 34 -33.18 -5.49 11.89
CA SER A 34 -32.59 -6.58 11.12
C SER A 34 -31.17 -6.13 10.74
N LYS A 35 -30.20 -7.01 11.01
CA LYS A 35 -28.81 -6.83 10.61
C LYS A 35 -28.70 -7.06 9.11
N ASP A 36 -29.29 -6.17 8.32
CA ASP A 36 -28.98 -6.07 6.90
C ASP A 36 -28.01 -4.89 6.77
N THR A 37 -26.76 -5.11 7.19
CA THR A 37 -25.64 -4.34 6.68
C THR A 37 -25.59 -4.60 5.19
N VAL A 38 -26.19 -3.71 4.39
CA VAL A 38 -26.04 -3.70 2.94
C VAL A 38 -24.57 -3.38 2.68
N SER A 39 -23.76 -4.42 2.48
CA SER A 39 -22.45 -4.26 1.86
C SER A 39 -22.72 -3.83 0.41
N PHE A 40 -22.37 -2.59 0.08
CA PHE A 40 -22.29 -2.12 -1.31
C PHE A 40 -21.08 -2.76 -1.97
N GLY A 41 -21.12 -4.09 -2.13
CA GLY A 41 -20.13 -4.78 -2.94
C GLY A 41 -20.39 -4.51 -4.41
N LEU A 42 -19.32 -4.53 -5.20
CA LEU A 42 -19.40 -4.36 -6.64
C LEU A 42 -20.41 -5.38 -7.23
N SER A 43 -21.44 -4.88 -7.91
CA SER A 43 -22.29 -5.74 -8.74
C SER A 43 -21.42 -6.34 -9.83
N LYS A 44 -21.23 -7.67 -9.81
CA LYS A 44 -20.42 -8.38 -10.81
C LYS A 44 -20.87 -8.11 -12.25
N LYS A 45 -22.16 -7.83 -12.47
CA LYS A 45 -22.71 -7.51 -13.80
C LYS A 45 -22.42 -6.08 -14.25
N ASP A 46 -22.13 -5.18 -13.32
CA ASP A 46 -21.96 -3.74 -13.59
C ASP A 46 -20.53 -3.26 -13.36
N THR A 47 -19.59 -4.19 -13.18
CA THR A 47 -18.17 -3.89 -13.01
C THR A 47 -17.41 -4.22 -14.28
N LYS A 48 -16.58 -3.28 -14.73
CA LYS A 48 -15.63 -3.44 -15.82
C LYS A 48 -14.22 -3.27 -15.28
N LEU A 49 -13.31 -4.16 -15.65
CA LEU A 49 -11.93 -4.15 -15.18
C LEU A 49 -10.98 -4.08 -16.37
N PHE A 50 -10.19 -3.01 -16.45
CA PHE A 50 -9.15 -2.83 -17.45
C PHE A 50 -7.78 -2.74 -16.79
N SER A 51 -6.76 -3.20 -17.50
CA SER A 51 -5.37 -3.16 -17.04
C SER A 51 -4.49 -2.47 -18.07
N CYS A 52 -3.55 -1.66 -17.59
CA CYS A 52 -2.40 -1.28 -18.38
C CYS A 52 -1.59 -2.51 -18.77
N LYS A 53 -0.78 -2.41 -19.82
CA LYS A 53 0.05 -3.52 -20.30
C LYS A 53 0.94 -4.12 -19.21
N ASP A 54 1.53 -3.28 -18.37
CA ASP A 54 2.43 -3.67 -17.28
C ASP A 54 1.73 -4.44 -16.14
N SER A 55 0.40 -4.50 -16.18
CA SER A 55 -0.46 -5.04 -15.12
C SER A 55 -1.38 -6.15 -15.61
N SER A 56 -1.24 -6.58 -16.87
CA SER A 56 -2.19 -7.49 -17.51
C SER A 56 -2.37 -8.82 -16.75
N GLU A 57 -1.29 -9.37 -16.20
CA GLU A 57 -1.33 -10.61 -15.41
C GLU A 57 -1.99 -10.40 -14.05
N LEU A 58 -1.56 -9.38 -13.30
CA LEU A 58 -2.14 -9.04 -12.02
C LEU A 58 -3.64 -8.72 -12.14
N GLY A 59 -4.04 -7.99 -13.18
CA GLY A 59 -5.44 -7.67 -13.43
C GLY A 59 -6.27 -8.89 -13.79
N ALA A 60 -5.73 -9.85 -14.55
CA ALA A 60 -6.40 -11.12 -14.81
C ALA A 60 -6.57 -11.93 -13.52
N ASN A 61 -5.56 -11.95 -12.64
CA ASN A 61 -5.66 -12.60 -11.34
C ASN A 61 -6.71 -11.94 -10.44
N ILE A 62 -6.77 -10.61 -10.38
CA ILE A 62 -7.80 -9.87 -9.63
C ILE A 62 -9.20 -10.15 -10.21
N ALA A 63 -9.35 -10.15 -11.55
CA ALA A 63 -10.62 -10.45 -12.20
C ALA A 63 -11.10 -11.87 -11.84
N ASN A 64 -10.19 -12.84 -11.82
CA ASN A 64 -10.49 -14.22 -11.40
C ASN A 64 -10.98 -14.29 -9.95
N GLU A 65 -10.32 -13.59 -9.03
CA GLU A 65 -10.73 -13.51 -7.61
C GLU A 65 -12.12 -12.86 -7.45
N LEU A 66 -12.41 -11.84 -8.27
CA LEU A 66 -13.73 -11.20 -8.32
C LEU A 66 -14.80 -12.07 -9.02
N GLY A 67 -14.39 -13.10 -9.76
CA GLY A 67 -15.27 -13.91 -10.61
C GLY A 67 -15.89 -13.11 -11.76
N ILE A 68 -15.09 -12.23 -12.37
CA ILE A 68 -15.41 -11.48 -13.60
C ILE A 68 -14.29 -11.70 -14.64
N GLU A 69 -14.49 -11.22 -15.86
CA GLU A 69 -13.45 -11.23 -16.89
C GLU A 69 -12.71 -9.88 -16.93
N GLN A 70 -11.41 -9.89 -17.23
CA GLN A 70 -10.69 -8.66 -17.56
C GLN A 70 -11.14 -8.17 -18.95
N ASN A 71 -11.63 -6.95 -19.03
CA ASN A 71 -12.09 -6.32 -20.26
C ASN A 71 -10.93 -5.93 -21.17
N GLU A 72 -11.17 -5.99 -22.47
CA GLU A 72 -10.16 -5.65 -23.46
C GLU A 72 -10.11 -4.14 -23.70
N SER A 73 -8.89 -3.63 -23.83
CA SER A 73 -8.64 -2.29 -24.36
C SER A 73 -7.56 -2.36 -25.43
N ILE A 74 -7.62 -1.43 -26.39
CA ILE A 74 -6.56 -1.25 -27.37
C ILE A 74 -5.60 -0.22 -26.80
N SER A 75 -4.35 -0.63 -26.60
CA SER A 75 -3.25 0.25 -26.26
C SER A 75 -2.12 0.09 -27.26
N LYS A 76 -1.73 1.18 -27.93
CA LYS A 76 -0.65 1.17 -28.93
C LYS A 76 0.14 2.48 -28.94
N LYS A 77 1.29 2.44 -29.59
CA LYS A 77 2.15 3.62 -29.81
C LYS A 77 2.04 4.06 -31.27
N PHE A 78 1.82 5.36 -31.50
CA PHE A 78 2.01 5.96 -32.81
C PHE A 78 3.50 5.99 -33.18
N LYS A 79 3.81 6.25 -34.46
CA LYS A 79 5.20 6.26 -34.96
C LYS A 79 6.12 7.26 -34.23
N ASN A 80 5.55 8.31 -33.63
CA ASN A 80 6.27 9.33 -32.86
C ASN A 80 6.36 9.03 -31.35
N GLY A 81 5.84 7.88 -30.88
CA GLY A 81 5.88 7.47 -29.48
C GLY A 81 4.68 7.89 -28.62
N GLU A 82 3.70 8.61 -29.18
CA GLU A 82 2.47 8.94 -28.45
C GLU A 82 1.64 7.67 -28.16
N THR A 83 1.13 7.58 -26.94
CA THR A 83 0.21 6.50 -26.53
C THR A 83 -1.19 6.77 -27.07
N TYR A 84 -1.83 5.74 -27.62
CA TYR A 84 -3.25 5.70 -27.98
C TYR A 84 -3.94 4.61 -27.19
N VAL A 85 -5.04 4.97 -26.52
CA VAL A 85 -5.91 4.04 -25.80
C VAL A 85 -7.35 4.12 -26.33
N LYS A 86 -8.02 2.96 -26.39
CA LYS A 86 -9.46 2.86 -26.67
C LYS A 86 -10.05 1.68 -25.88
N LEU A 87 -11.20 1.89 -25.22
CA LEU A 87 -11.99 0.84 -24.60
C LEU A 87 -12.75 0.04 -25.68
N ASN A 88 -12.79 -1.29 -25.56
CA ASN A 88 -13.60 -2.15 -26.44
C ASN A 88 -14.99 -2.45 -25.87
N ASP A 89 -15.16 -2.27 -24.56
CA ASP A 89 -16.41 -2.50 -23.84
C ASP A 89 -17.17 -1.19 -23.58
N ASP A 90 -18.49 -1.30 -23.50
CA ASP A 90 -19.35 -0.23 -22.98
C ASP A 90 -19.17 -0.10 -21.45
N VAL A 91 -19.00 1.14 -21.01
CA VAL A 91 -18.76 1.52 -19.61
C VAL A 91 -19.81 2.50 -19.08
N ASP A 92 -20.80 2.89 -19.89
CA ASP A 92 -21.81 3.87 -19.48
C ASP A 92 -22.64 3.37 -18.29
N GLY A 93 -22.70 4.18 -17.23
CA GLY A 93 -23.35 3.82 -15.97
C GLY A 93 -22.72 2.63 -15.24
N LYS A 94 -21.47 2.26 -15.55
CA LYS A 94 -20.76 1.12 -14.90
C LYS A 94 -19.74 1.60 -13.88
N SER A 95 -19.44 0.72 -12.91
CA SER A 95 -18.26 0.85 -12.06
C SER A 95 -17.04 0.32 -12.81
N VAL A 96 -16.03 1.15 -13.00
CA VAL A 96 -14.82 0.81 -13.74
C VAL A 96 -13.63 0.72 -12.79
N VAL A 97 -12.89 -0.38 -12.88
CA VAL A 97 -11.61 -0.58 -12.23
C VAL A 97 -10.52 -0.47 -13.29
N VAL A 98 -9.53 0.39 -13.06
CA VAL A 98 -8.36 0.53 -13.94
C VAL A 98 -7.11 0.21 -13.13
N ILE A 99 -6.24 -0.67 -13.64
CA ILE A 99 -5.07 -1.18 -12.92
C ILE A 99 -3.78 -0.76 -13.61
N ASN A 100 -2.83 -0.19 -12.84
CA ASN A 100 -1.47 0.14 -13.28
C ASN A 100 -0.45 -0.10 -12.17
N SER A 101 0.43 -1.07 -12.34
CA SER A 101 1.50 -1.46 -11.43
C SER A 101 2.60 -0.42 -11.35
N GLY A 102 2.75 0.45 -12.37
CA GLY A 102 3.75 1.51 -12.35
C GLY A 102 5.15 1.02 -12.69
N ASN A 103 5.26 -0.04 -13.49
CA ASN A 103 6.53 -0.64 -13.89
C ASN A 103 7.24 0.21 -14.96
N ASP A 104 8.48 -0.15 -15.29
CA ASP A 104 9.21 0.40 -16.43
C ASP A 104 8.54 0.00 -17.77
N PRO A 105 8.41 0.92 -18.75
CA PRO A 105 8.72 2.36 -18.71
C PRO A 105 7.67 3.17 -17.94
N VAL A 106 8.11 3.78 -16.83
CA VAL A 106 7.23 4.39 -15.81
C VAL A 106 6.29 5.45 -16.39
N ASN A 107 6.84 6.36 -17.22
CA ASN A 107 6.08 7.51 -17.73
C ASN A 107 5.07 7.09 -18.79
N ASP A 108 5.43 6.13 -19.63
CA ASP A 108 4.55 5.61 -20.67
C ASP A 108 3.38 4.84 -20.07
N ASN A 109 3.64 4.01 -19.05
CA ASN A 109 2.61 3.26 -18.31
C ASN A 109 1.70 4.22 -17.53
N LEU A 110 2.26 5.27 -16.91
CA LEU A 110 1.45 6.32 -16.26
C LEU A 110 0.57 7.07 -17.27
N MET A 111 1.06 7.35 -18.48
CA MET A 111 0.26 7.99 -19.52
C MET A 111 -0.83 7.07 -20.09
N GLU A 112 -0.54 5.78 -20.29
CA GLU A 112 -1.55 4.77 -20.65
C GLU A 112 -2.65 4.69 -19.59
N PHE A 113 -2.25 4.65 -18.32
CA PHE A 113 -3.17 4.57 -17.18
C PHE A 113 -4.13 5.76 -17.15
N ARG A 114 -3.60 6.97 -17.31
CA ARG A 114 -4.41 8.19 -17.40
C ARG A 114 -5.37 8.15 -18.58
N GLN A 115 -4.93 7.67 -19.74
CA GLN A 115 -5.83 7.59 -20.89
C GLN A 115 -6.96 6.55 -20.70
N LEU A 116 -6.71 5.44 -19.99
CA LEU A 116 -7.78 4.50 -19.62
C LEU A 116 -8.80 5.14 -18.66
N ILE A 117 -8.33 5.90 -17.66
CA ILE A 117 -9.21 6.66 -16.75
C ILE A 117 -10.01 7.73 -17.51
N ASP A 118 -9.36 8.55 -18.34
CA ASP A 118 -10.02 9.60 -19.13
C ASP A 118 -11.05 9.00 -20.11
N ALA A 119 -10.68 7.92 -20.82
CA ALA A 119 -11.59 7.23 -21.72
C ALA A 119 -12.81 6.68 -20.96
N SER A 120 -12.62 6.10 -19.78
CA SER A 120 -13.72 5.59 -18.95
C SER A 120 -14.66 6.72 -18.54
N LYS A 121 -14.12 7.84 -18.06
CA LYS A 121 -14.88 9.01 -17.64
C LYS A 121 -15.69 9.64 -18.77
N ARG A 122 -15.08 9.80 -19.96
CA ARG A 122 -15.74 10.38 -21.14
C ARG A 122 -16.86 9.51 -21.69
N ASN A 123 -16.79 8.20 -21.48
CA ASN A 123 -17.79 7.24 -21.94
C ASN A 123 -18.80 6.87 -20.85
N GLY A 124 -18.96 7.71 -19.82
CA GLY A 124 -20.11 7.63 -18.90
C GLY A 124 -19.94 6.69 -17.71
N ALA A 125 -18.72 6.24 -17.41
CA ALA A 125 -18.48 5.46 -16.18
C ALA A 125 -19.04 6.20 -14.95
N GLU A 126 -19.82 5.49 -14.14
CA GLU A 126 -20.46 6.05 -12.93
C GLU A 126 -19.41 6.29 -11.82
N LYS A 127 -18.45 5.37 -11.72
CA LYS A 127 -17.38 5.41 -10.73
C LYS A 127 -16.12 4.77 -11.27
N ILE A 128 -14.97 5.39 -11.05
CA ILE A 128 -13.67 4.90 -11.49
C ILE A 128 -12.76 4.66 -10.27
N THR A 129 -12.42 3.39 -10.03
CA THR A 129 -11.43 3.00 -9.03
C THR A 129 -10.09 2.74 -9.72
N ALA A 130 -9.10 3.58 -9.40
CA ALA A 130 -7.74 3.44 -9.86
C ALA A 130 -6.95 2.55 -8.88
N VAL A 131 -6.56 1.36 -9.33
CA VAL A 131 -5.71 0.44 -8.58
C VAL A 131 -4.28 0.64 -9.04
N VAL A 132 -3.43 1.12 -8.13
CA VAL A 132 -2.02 1.43 -8.38
C VAL A 132 -1.16 0.71 -7.34
N PRO A 133 -0.90 -0.60 -7.53
CA PRO A 133 -0.23 -1.42 -6.52
C PRO A 133 1.07 -0.80 -6.01
N TYR A 134 1.94 -0.35 -6.91
CA TYR A 134 3.09 0.49 -6.61
C TYR A 134 2.86 1.88 -7.21
N LEU A 135 2.70 2.90 -6.36
CA LEU A 135 2.51 4.28 -6.83
C LEU A 135 3.84 4.86 -7.36
N PRO A 136 3.96 5.17 -8.67
CA PRO A 136 5.15 5.81 -9.22
C PRO A 136 5.46 7.14 -8.53
N TYR A 137 6.73 7.50 -8.47
CA TYR A 137 7.22 8.72 -7.83
C TYR A 137 6.95 8.86 -6.32
N SER A 138 6.48 7.81 -5.65
CA SER A 138 6.21 7.81 -4.19
C SER A 138 7.43 8.14 -3.32
N ARG A 139 8.65 8.02 -3.85
CA ARG A 139 9.90 8.45 -3.17
C ARG A 139 10.15 9.97 -3.20
N GLN A 140 9.40 10.72 -4.02
CA GLN A 140 9.47 12.18 -4.13
C GLN A 140 8.26 12.79 -3.39
N ASP A 141 8.14 12.47 -2.09
CA ASP A 141 7.02 12.80 -1.22
C ASP A 141 7.28 14.00 -0.29
N ARG A 142 8.45 14.62 -0.39
CA ARG A 142 8.82 15.84 0.33
C ARG A 142 9.83 16.65 -0.47
N LEU A 143 9.86 17.95 -0.22
CA LEU A 143 10.90 18.85 -0.72
C LEU A 143 12.06 18.82 0.27
N SER A 144 13.22 18.34 -0.18
CA SER A 144 14.45 18.32 0.62
C SER A 144 15.32 19.54 0.33
N ASP A 145 15.25 20.06 -0.90
CA ASP A 145 15.96 21.26 -1.36
C ASP A 145 15.02 22.23 -2.12
N GLU A 146 15.44 23.49 -2.25
CA GLU A 146 14.68 24.52 -2.97
C GLU A 146 14.62 24.21 -4.48
N GLY A 147 13.43 24.39 -5.09
CA GLY A 147 13.22 24.20 -6.52
C GLY A 147 12.92 22.77 -6.96
N GLU A 148 12.87 21.80 -6.03
CA GLU A 148 12.47 20.43 -6.33
C GLU A 148 10.98 20.31 -6.70
N SER A 149 10.64 19.30 -7.50
CA SER A 149 9.25 18.92 -7.76
C SER A 149 8.74 17.99 -6.66
N LEU A 150 7.55 18.27 -6.13
CA LEU A 150 6.83 17.33 -5.26
C LEU A 150 6.07 16.31 -6.12
N ALA A 151 6.80 15.44 -6.82
CA ALA A 151 6.23 14.62 -7.89
C ALA A 151 5.15 13.63 -7.41
N ALA A 152 5.24 13.10 -6.18
CA ALA A 152 4.17 12.26 -5.63
C ALA A 152 2.83 13.00 -5.52
N LYS A 153 2.85 14.29 -5.12
CA LYS A 153 1.65 15.13 -5.09
C LYS A 153 1.16 15.48 -6.49
N MET A 154 2.08 15.80 -7.41
CA MET A 154 1.74 16.04 -8.81
C MET A 154 1.03 14.83 -9.44
N VAL A 155 1.54 13.61 -9.22
CA VAL A 155 0.90 12.37 -9.71
C VAL A 155 -0.48 12.17 -9.09
N ALA A 156 -0.63 12.41 -7.79
CA ALA A 156 -1.91 12.32 -7.11
C ALA A 156 -2.96 13.26 -7.74
N GLU A 157 -2.61 14.54 -7.89
CA GLU A 157 -3.47 15.54 -8.52
C GLU A 157 -3.78 15.21 -9.99
N ASP A 158 -2.82 14.65 -10.72
CA ASP A 158 -3.00 14.23 -12.11
C ASP A 158 -4.03 13.10 -12.23
N LEU A 159 -3.99 12.08 -11.37
CA LEU A 159 -4.94 10.97 -11.38
C LEU A 159 -6.36 11.43 -11.04
N GLU A 160 -6.50 12.30 -10.03
CA GLU A 160 -7.78 12.90 -9.65
C GLU A 160 -8.37 13.75 -10.78
N ARG A 161 -7.55 14.65 -11.34
CA ARG A 161 -7.98 15.52 -12.43
C ARG A 161 -8.37 14.72 -13.68
N THR A 162 -7.66 13.63 -13.94
CA THR A 162 -7.97 12.73 -15.06
C THR A 162 -9.32 12.04 -14.86
N GLY A 163 -9.68 11.68 -13.62
CA GLY A 163 -11.03 11.22 -13.30
C GLY A 163 -11.14 10.06 -12.34
N ALA A 164 -10.10 9.70 -11.59
CA ALA A 164 -10.23 8.69 -10.54
C ALA A 164 -11.14 9.18 -9.40
N ASP A 165 -12.04 8.32 -8.93
CA ASP A 165 -12.94 8.59 -7.78
C ASP A 165 -12.47 7.91 -6.49
N LYS A 166 -11.66 6.85 -6.60
CA LYS A 166 -11.03 6.12 -5.49
C LYS A 166 -9.66 5.62 -5.93
N ILE A 167 -8.69 5.63 -5.02
CA ILE A 167 -7.38 4.97 -5.19
C ILE A 167 -7.32 3.73 -4.31
N ILE A 168 -6.80 2.63 -4.85
CA ILE A 168 -6.33 1.47 -4.08
C ILE A 168 -4.85 1.30 -4.40
N THR A 169 -4.00 1.20 -3.38
CA THR A 169 -2.55 1.03 -3.51
C THR A 169 -2.03 0.13 -2.39
N VAL A 170 -0.78 -0.33 -2.47
CA VAL A 170 -0.17 -1.22 -1.46
C VAL A 170 1.11 -0.60 -0.93
N ASP A 171 1.25 -0.54 0.39
CA ASP A 171 2.42 -0.05 1.13
C ASP A 171 3.11 1.18 0.49
N LEU A 172 2.39 2.30 0.38
CA LEU A 172 2.99 3.59 0.01
C LEU A 172 4.31 3.84 0.76
N HIS A 173 5.31 4.34 0.03
CA HIS A 173 6.64 4.66 0.58
C HIS A 173 6.55 5.47 1.87
N SER A 174 5.61 6.41 1.91
CA SER A 174 5.31 7.26 3.05
C SER A 174 3.79 7.31 3.25
N PRO A 175 3.28 7.02 4.47
CA PRO A 175 1.83 7.00 4.72
C PRO A 175 1.18 8.38 4.56
N GLN A 176 1.97 9.46 4.61
CA GLN A 176 1.54 10.84 4.40
C GLN A 176 1.05 11.10 2.98
N ILE A 177 1.49 10.31 1.99
CA ILE A 177 1.06 10.42 0.59
C ILE A 177 -0.46 10.26 0.46
N GLN A 178 -1.14 9.55 1.37
CA GLN A 178 -2.60 9.51 1.39
C GLN A 178 -3.23 10.91 1.50
N GLY A 179 -2.59 11.83 2.23
CA GLY A 179 -3.04 13.23 2.34
C GLY A 179 -2.73 14.07 1.11
N PHE A 180 -2.09 13.52 0.08
CA PHE A 180 -1.95 14.18 -1.22
C PHE A 180 -3.18 14.00 -2.09
N PHE A 181 -4.08 13.10 -1.73
CA PHE A 181 -5.33 12.89 -2.45
C PHE A 181 -6.50 13.56 -1.70
N ASP A 182 -7.36 14.24 -2.45
CA ASP A 182 -8.65 14.75 -2.00
C ASP A 182 -9.77 13.71 -2.18
N ILE A 183 -9.51 12.63 -2.92
CA ILE A 183 -10.41 11.46 -3.06
C ILE A 183 -10.06 10.34 -2.07
N PRO A 184 -10.99 9.40 -1.76
CA PRO A 184 -10.70 8.26 -0.90
C PRO A 184 -9.52 7.40 -1.40
N VAL A 185 -8.55 7.16 -0.51
CA VAL A 185 -7.41 6.27 -0.76
C VAL A 185 -7.46 5.09 0.19
N LYS A 186 -7.35 3.88 -0.35
CA LYS A 186 -7.02 2.69 0.42
C LYS A 186 -5.56 2.31 0.21
N ASN A 187 -4.75 2.50 1.24
CA ASN A 187 -3.39 1.97 1.31
C ASN A 187 -3.40 0.61 2.03
N LEU A 188 -3.37 -0.47 1.26
CA LEU A 188 -3.29 -1.85 1.74
C LEU A 188 -1.89 -2.15 2.26
N SER A 189 -1.73 -3.22 3.05
CA SER A 189 -0.43 -3.61 3.59
C SER A 189 -0.13 -5.07 3.36
N ALA A 190 1.05 -5.38 2.85
CA ALA A 190 1.52 -6.74 2.60
C ALA A 190 2.05 -7.45 3.85
N ILE A 191 2.16 -6.76 5.00
CA ILE A 191 2.66 -7.35 6.26
C ILE A 191 1.93 -8.66 6.65
N PRO A 192 0.58 -8.74 6.62
CA PRO A 192 -0.12 -9.99 6.92
C PRO A 192 0.27 -11.12 5.95
N MET A 193 0.41 -10.82 4.66
CA MET A 193 0.83 -11.81 3.65
C MET A 193 2.23 -12.35 3.93
N PHE A 194 3.17 -11.48 4.28
CA PHE A 194 4.51 -11.93 4.65
C PHE A 194 4.48 -12.76 5.94
N ALA A 195 3.72 -12.34 6.94
CA ALA A 195 3.59 -13.10 8.18
C ALA A 195 3.04 -14.52 7.92
N ASP A 196 1.98 -14.64 7.12
CA ASP A 196 1.37 -15.92 6.76
C ASP A 196 2.34 -16.78 5.93
N TYR A 197 3.07 -16.16 5.00
CA TYR A 197 4.10 -16.87 4.22
C TYR A 197 5.17 -17.48 5.13
N PHE A 198 5.77 -16.68 6.03
CA PHE A 198 6.81 -17.20 6.90
C PHE A 198 6.25 -18.27 7.86
N LYS A 199 5.09 -18.04 8.49
CA LYS A 199 4.43 -19.02 9.38
C LYS A 199 4.13 -20.35 8.70
N LYS A 200 3.82 -20.34 7.40
CA LYS A 200 3.54 -21.55 6.63
C LYS A 200 4.80 -22.33 6.26
N ASN A 201 5.94 -21.64 6.07
CA ASN A 201 7.17 -22.24 5.55
C ASN A 201 8.24 -22.50 6.62
N HIS A 202 8.05 -22.01 7.84
CA HIS A 202 9.01 -22.18 8.94
C HIS A 202 8.31 -22.57 10.24
N ASP A 203 8.88 -23.56 10.91
CA ASP A 203 8.50 -23.94 12.26
C ASP A 203 9.22 -23.07 13.30
N ASP A 204 8.59 -22.92 14.48
CA ASP A 204 9.17 -22.25 15.67
C ASP A 204 9.71 -20.82 15.41
N ILE A 205 8.99 -20.05 14.61
CA ILE A 205 9.35 -18.65 14.28
C ILE A 205 9.58 -17.78 15.52
N PRO A 206 8.69 -17.76 16.54
CA PRO A 206 8.83 -16.87 17.69
C PRO A 206 10.17 -16.97 18.42
N ASN A 207 10.78 -18.17 18.44
CA ASN A 207 12.00 -18.45 19.19
C ASN A 207 13.27 -18.41 18.32
N SER A 208 13.17 -18.66 17.02
CA SER A 208 14.33 -18.81 16.13
C SER A 208 14.57 -17.62 15.19
N PHE A 209 13.62 -16.70 15.07
CA PHE A 209 13.71 -15.56 14.16
C PHE A 209 13.77 -14.21 14.89
N VAL A 210 14.37 -13.23 14.22
CA VAL A 210 14.29 -11.81 14.55
C VAL A 210 13.95 -11.02 13.28
N VAL A 211 12.99 -10.11 13.37
CA VAL A 211 12.71 -9.18 12.26
C VAL A 211 13.65 -8.00 12.37
N VAL A 212 14.27 -7.63 11.26
CA VAL A 212 15.28 -6.58 11.20
C VAL A 212 14.81 -5.45 10.28
N SER A 213 14.85 -4.23 10.80
CA SER A 213 14.72 -3.03 9.96
C SER A 213 16.09 -2.68 9.37
N PRO A 214 16.22 -2.51 8.03
CA PRO A 214 17.49 -2.17 7.39
C PRO A 214 17.96 -0.74 7.69
N ASP A 215 17.06 0.14 8.14
CA ASP A 215 17.33 1.47 8.63
C ASP A 215 16.28 1.91 9.68
N SER A 216 16.39 3.13 10.19
CA SER A 216 15.43 3.68 11.17
C SER A 216 14.08 4.09 10.55
N GLY A 217 14.01 4.35 9.24
CA GLY A 217 12.76 4.70 8.55
C GLY A 217 11.79 3.51 8.49
N GLY A 218 12.33 2.30 8.30
CA GLY A 218 11.58 1.05 8.27
C GLY A 218 11.13 0.49 9.62
N GLU A 219 11.52 1.09 10.75
CA GLU A 219 11.36 0.48 12.08
C GLU A 219 9.89 0.16 12.41
N LYS A 220 8.95 1.05 12.03
CA LYS A 220 7.52 0.81 12.24
C LYS A 220 7.02 -0.41 11.46
N ARG A 221 7.54 -0.63 10.26
CA ARG A 221 7.21 -1.79 9.40
C ARG A 221 7.74 -3.08 10.02
N ALA A 222 9.00 -3.06 10.45
CA ALA A 222 9.64 -4.16 11.16
C ALA A 222 8.88 -4.56 12.44
N LYS A 223 8.46 -3.57 13.24
CA LYS A 223 7.64 -3.82 14.44
C LYS A 223 6.29 -4.46 14.14
N LYS A 224 5.63 -4.09 13.04
CA LYS A 224 4.36 -4.71 12.64
C LYS A 224 4.56 -6.18 12.28
N LEU A 225 5.54 -6.49 11.43
CA LEU A 225 5.83 -7.88 11.07
C LEU A 225 6.27 -8.71 12.27
N ALA A 226 7.14 -8.16 13.14
CA ALA A 226 7.58 -8.82 14.36
C ALA A 226 6.41 -9.17 15.28
N LYS A 227 5.44 -8.24 15.42
CA LYS A 227 4.22 -8.48 16.19
C LYS A 227 3.38 -9.61 15.60
N GLU A 228 3.18 -9.63 14.29
CA GLU A 228 2.43 -10.71 13.61
C GLU A 228 3.11 -12.07 13.75
N LEU A 229 4.44 -12.10 13.74
CA LEU A 229 5.25 -13.31 13.85
C LEU A 229 5.54 -13.73 15.31
N GLY A 230 5.25 -12.88 16.29
CA GLY A 230 5.61 -13.12 17.69
C GLY A 230 7.12 -13.10 17.94
N THR A 231 7.90 -12.38 17.14
CA THR A 231 9.37 -12.34 17.21
C THR A 231 9.90 -11.04 17.81
N PRO A 232 11.16 -11.02 18.28
CA PRO A 232 11.85 -9.77 18.57
C PRO A 232 12.07 -8.93 17.31
N VAL A 233 12.32 -7.64 17.51
CA VAL A 233 12.70 -6.69 16.46
C VAL A 233 14.10 -6.14 16.71
N SER A 234 14.90 -6.02 15.65
CA SER A 234 16.19 -5.33 15.65
C SER A 234 16.19 -4.22 14.60
N VAL A 235 17.04 -3.21 14.79
CA VAL A 235 17.14 -2.06 13.88
C VAL A 235 18.61 -1.79 13.57
N ILE A 236 18.93 -1.70 12.29
CA ILE A 236 20.23 -1.24 11.82
C ILE A 236 20.22 0.29 11.84
N SER A 237 21.13 0.90 12.58
CA SER A 237 21.28 2.35 12.67
C SER A 237 22.59 2.76 12.02
N LYS A 238 22.51 3.69 11.06
CA LYS A 238 23.68 4.35 10.49
C LYS A 238 23.96 5.60 11.32
N GLU A 239 24.94 5.56 12.20
CA GLU A 239 25.46 6.77 12.80
C GLU A 239 26.35 7.48 11.77
N ARG A 240 25.94 8.69 11.37
CA ARG A 240 26.82 9.59 10.62
C ARG A 240 27.87 10.10 11.60
N ALA A 241 29.01 9.43 11.66
CA ALA A 241 30.22 10.09 12.15
C ALA A 241 30.45 11.32 11.26
N GLU A 242 30.87 12.43 11.85
CA GLU A 242 31.07 13.75 11.22
C GLU A 242 31.66 13.71 9.80
N HIS A 243 31.47 14.80 9.04
CA HIS A 243 32.09 15.01 7.72
C HIS A 243 33.54 14.51 7.70
N ASN A 244 33.79 13.45 6.90
CA ASN A 244 35.06 12.75 6.67
C ASN A 244 35.41 11.53 7.55
N LYS A 245 34.47 10.91 8.28
CA LYS A 245 34.69 9.56 8.87
C LYS A 245 33.73 8.50 8.32
N ALA A 246 34.20 7.26 8.25
CA ALA A 246 33.44 6.10 7.80
C ALA A 246 32.12 5.98 8.58
N GLU A 247 31.03 5.59 7.89
CA GLU A 247 29.73 5.33 8.52
C GLU A 247 29.87 4.27 9.61
N ALA A 248 29.62 4.65 10.86
CA ALA A 248 29.57 3.69 11.96
C ALA A 248 28.17 3.08 11.96
N VAL A 249 28.07 1.81 11.58
CA VAL A 249 26.79 1.10 11.57
C VAL A 249 26.66 0.23 12.81
N SER A 250 25.60 0.48 13.59
CA SER A 250 25.27 -0.26 14.81
C SER A 250 23.97 -1.04 14.62
N ILE A 251 23.80 -2.11 15.40
CA ILE A 251 22.56 -2.89 15.44
C ILE A 251 22.01 -2.77 16.86
N SER A 252 20.79 -2.27 16.98
CA SER A 252 20.02 -2.31 18.22
C SER A 252 19.20 -3.59 18.25
N GLY A 253 19.46 -4.48 19.22
CA GLY A 253 18.86 -5.80 19.34
C GLY A 253 19.87 -6.94 19.10
N ASP A 254 19.45 -8.18 19.34
CA ASP A 254 20.31 -9.36 19.22
C ASP A 254 19.89 -10.23 18.04
N VAL A 255 20.84 -10.40 17.12
CA VAL A 255 20.72 -11.15 15.86
C VAL A 255 21.62 -12.38 15.81
N LYS A 256 22.47 -12.57 16.83
CA LYS A 256 23.43 -13.67 16.85
C LYS A 256 22.70 -15.01 17.02
N ASP A 257 23.14 -16.02 16.27
CA ASP A 257 22.61 -17.38 16.28
C ASP A 257 21.10 -17.47 15.98
N LYS A 258 20.54 -16.45 15.29
CA LYS A 258 19.12 -16.37 14.88
C LYS A 258 18.97 -16.23 13.37
N ASN A 259 17.84 -16.70 12.86
CA ASN A 259 17.41 -16.36 11.50
C ASN A 259 16.90 -14.92 11.47
N CYS A 260 17.22 -14.18 10.42
CA CYS A 260 16.82 -12.77 10.30
C CYS A 260 15.87 -12.58 9.14
N ILE A 261 14.79 -11.82 9.33
CA ILE A 261 13.92 -11.34 8.25
C ILE A 261 14.13 -9.83 8.12
N LEU A 262 14.86 -9.40 7.10
CA LEU A 262 14.92 -8.01 6.72
C LEU A 262 13.59 -7.63 6.06
N VAL A 263 12.94 -6.55 6.51
CA VAL A 263 11.68 -6.10 5.91
C VAL A 263 11.76 -4.65 5.45
N ASP A 264 11.38 -4.41 4.20
CA ASP A 264 11.34 -3.07 3.59
C ASP A 264 10.06 -2.84 2.75
N ASP A 265 9.78 -1.63 2.29
CA ASP A 265 8.68 -1.40 1.34
C ASP A 265 9.05 -1.81 -0.08
N MET A 266 10.31 -1.62 -0.46
CA MET A 266 10.75 -1.88 -1.83
C MET A 266 12.20 -2.32 -1.93
N ILE A 267 12.54 -3.00 -3.02
CA ILE A 267 13.92 -3.31 -3.40
C ILE A 267 14.16 -2.74 -4.79
N ASP A 268 14.97 -1.67 -4.86
CA ASP A 268 15.35 -1.03 -6.12
C ASP A 268 16.62 -1.68 -6.72
N THR A 269 17.80 -1.19 -6.37
CA THR A 269 19.09 -1.73 -6.86
C THR A 269 19.63 -2.89 -6.01
N ALA A 270 18.94 -3.25 -4.94
CA ALA A 270 19.36 -4.20 -3.90
C ALA A 270 20.70 -3.87 -3.18
N GLY A 271 21.31 -2.70 -3.40
CA GLY A 271 22.59 -2.34 -2.76
C GLY A 271 22.50 -2.24 -1.23
N SER A 272 21.55 -1.43 -0.74
CA SER A 272 21.36 -1.23 0.72
C SER A 272 21.00 -2.52 1.44
N ILE A 273 20.07 -3.30 0.87
CA ILE A 273 19.57 -4.51 1.52
C ILE A 273 20.65 -5.62 1.56
N THR A 274 21.44 -5.77 0.50
CA THR A 274 22.54 -6.76 0.48
C THR A 274 23.70 -6.37 1.40
N ALA A 275 23.95 -5.07 1.61
CA ALA A 275 24.87 -4.59 2.64
C ALA A 275 24.37 -4.95 4.05
N ALA A 276 23.07 -4.79 4.31
CA ALA A 276 22.46 -5.21 5.57
C ALA A 276 22.59 -6.74 5.79
N VAL A 277 22.37 -7.56 4.76
CA VAL A 277 22.58 -9.02 4.83
C VAL A 277 24.01 -9.36 5.25
N LYS A 278 25.02 -8.77 4.58
CA LYS A 278 26.44 -9.01 4.90
C LYS A 278 26.79 -8.61 6.33
N MET A 279 26.19 -7.53 6.82
CA MET A 279 26.36 -7.07 8.19
C MET A 279 25.75 -8.01 9.22
N LEU A 280 24.54 -8.49 8.98
CA LEU A 280 23.90 -9.48 9.86
C LEU A 280 24.72 -10.77 9.91
N LYS A 281 25.25 -11.25 8.77
CA LYS A 281 26.18 -12.40 8.74
C LYS A 281 27.43 -12.14 9.59
N SER A 282 28.05 -10.97 9.48
CA SER A 282 29.26 -10.65 10.26
C SER A 282 29.00 -10.53 11.77
N LYS A 283 27.74 -10.34 12.17
CA LYS A 283 27.27 -10.34 13.56
C LYS A 283 26.80 -11.72 14.05
N GLY A 284 26.94 -12.77 13.23
CA GLY A 284 26.64 -14.14 13.61
C GLY A 284 25.19 -14.56 13.37
N ALA A 285 24.44 -13.88 12.51
CA ALA A 285 23.12 -14.35 12.09
C ALA A 285 23.23 -15.67 11.29
N ASN A 286 22.22 -16.54 11.47
CA ASN A 286 22.04 -17.79 10.72
C ASN A 286 21.50 -17.48 9.31
N ASP A 287 20.38 -18.07 8.88
CA ASP A 287 19.81 -17.78 7.57
C ASP A 287 19.16 -16.39 7.55
N ILE A 288 19.32 -15.68 6.43
CA ILE A 288 18.78 -14.33 6.25
C ILE A 288 17.77 -14.35 5.11
N TYR A 289 16.59 -13.85 5.40
CA TYR A 289 15.47 -13.71 4.51
C TYR A 289 15.20 -12.22 4.28
N ILE A 290 14.66 -11.88 3.13
CA ILE A 290 14.20 -10.52 2.83
C ILE A 290 12.71 -10.59 2.49
N ALA A 291 11.94 -9.64 3.01
CA ALA A 291 10.55 -9.40 2.62
C ALA A 291 10.39 -7.95 2.19
N ALA A 292 9.89 -7.70 0.97
CA ALA A 292 9.60 -6.35 0.53
C ALA A 292 8.37 -6.30 -0.35
N THR A 293 7.52 -5.28 -0.19
CA THR A 293 6.28 -5.21 -0.97
C THR A 293 6.58 -5.09 -2.46
N HIS A 294 7.43 -4.15 -2.86
CA HIS A 294 7.70 -3.84 -4.27
C HIS A 294 9.10 -4.30 -4.71
N GLY A 295 9.14 -5.32 -5.57
CA GLY A 295 10.38 -5.74 -6.25
C GLY A 295 10.65 -4.90 -7.51
N ILE A 296 11.17 -3.68 -7.36
CA ILE A 296 11.49 -2.80 -8.50
C ILE A 296 12.65 -3.39 -9.33
N PHE A 297 13.66 -3.93 -8.64
CA PHE A 297 14.79 -4.65 -9.22
C PHE A 297 15.42 -3.96 -10.45
N SER A 298 15.84 -2.70 -10.28
CA SER A 298 16.53 -1.95 -11.33
C SER A 298 18.04 -2.19 -11.33
N GLY A 299 18.67 -1.94 -12.48
CA GLY A 299 20.11 -2.07 -12.64
C GLY A 299 20.62 -3.46 -12.26
N ALA A 300 21.64 -3.51 -11.40
CA ALA A 300 22.32 -4.75 -10.98
C ALA A 300 21.60 -5.52 -9.84
N ALA A 301 20.31 -5.26 -9.59
CA ALA A 301 19.61 -5.84 -8.43
C ALA A 301 19.64 -7.37 -8.38
N TYR A 302 19.37 -8.04 -9.50
CA TYR A 302 19.40 -9.51 -9.56
C TYR A 302 20.81 -10.07 -9.33
N GLU A 303 21.84 -9.46 -9.93
CA GLU A 303 23.24 -9.83 -9.70
C GLU A 303 23.63 -9.65 -8.22
N ASN A 304 23.24 -8.51 -7.64
CA ASN A 304 23.47 -8.22 -6.22
C ASN A 304 22.83 -9.27 -5.32
N ILE A 305 21.60 -9.71 -5.63
CA ILE A 305 20.90 -10.77 -4.87
C ILE A 305 21.58 -12.12 -5.04
N GLN A 306 21.96 -12.51 -6.26
CA GLN A 306 22.66 -13.77 -6.54
C GLN A 306 24.01 -13.88 -5.83
N ASN A 307 24.74 -12.77 -5.75
CA ASN A 307 26.07 -12.70 -5.12
C ASN A 307 26.00 -12.43 -3.60
N CYS A 308 24.81 -12.39 -3.02
CA CYS A 308 24.59 -12.15 -1.59
C CYS A 308 24.23 -13.46 -0.88
N PRO A 309 24.72 -13.72 0.35
CA PRO A 309 24.36 -14.92 1.12
C PRO A 309 22.95 -14.79 1.75
N VAL A 310 21.96 -14.42 0.93
CA VAL A 310 20.54 -14.38 1.28
C VAL A 310 19.90 -15.72 0.94
N LYS A 311 19.14 -16.26 1.88
CA LYS A 311 18.46 -17.55 1.75
C LYS A 311 17.31 -17.45 0.75
N GLU A 312 16.46 -16.44 0.93
CA GLU A 312 15.27 -16.22 0.12
C GLU A 312 14.87 -14.74 0.18
N VAL A 313 14.35 -14.25 -0.95
CA VAL A 313 13.77 -12.90 -1.09
C VAL A 313 12.31 -13.08 -1.46
N VAL A 314 11.41 -12.58 -0.61
CA VAL A 314 9.96 -12.66 -0.81
C VAL A 314 9.45 -11.28 -1.16
N VAL A 315 8.86 -11.14 -2.34
CA VAL A 315 8.21 -9.90 -2.80
C VAL A 315 6.76 -10.16 -3.17
N THR A 316 6.00 -9.10 -3.48
CA THR A 316 4.66 -9.25 -4.05
C THR A 316 4.65 -9.08 -5.57
N ASP A 317 3.55 -9.44 -6.23
CA ASP A 317 3.28 -9.15 -7.65
C ASP A 317 2.73 -7.74 -7.90
N SER A 318 2.85 -6.82 -6.94
CA SER A 318 2.63 -5.38 -7.16
C SER A 318 3.48 -4.81 -8.31
N LEU A 319 4.64 -5.42 -8.59
CA LEU A 319 5.42 -5.24 -9.81
C LEU A 319 5.78 -6.63 -10.36
N PRO A 320 5.62 -6.88 -11.67
CA PRO A 320 5.95 -8.19 -12.24
C PRO A 320 7.47 -8.41 -12.25
N LEU A 321 7.90 -9.65 -12.01
CA LEU A 321 9.31 -10.02 -12.12
C LEU A 321 9.76 -9.96 -13.59
N LYS A 322 10.96 -9.43 -13.81
CA LYS A 322 11.63 -9.47 -15.11
C LYS A 322 12.26 -10.85 -15.35
N GLU A 323 12.41 -11.22 -16.62
CA GLU A 323 13.15 -12.42 -17.03
C GLU A 323 14.55 -12.46 -16.39
N GLY A 324 15.02 -13.65 -16.03
CA GLY A 324 16.30 -13.82 -15.33
C GLY A 324 16.24 -13.58 -13.83
N ALA A 325 15.04 -13.44 -13.24
CA ALA A 325 14.86 -13.40 -11.80
C ALA A 325 15.53 -14.61 -11.12
N PRO A 326 16.37 -14.39 -10.09
CA PRO A 326 17.00 -15.47 -9.33
C PRO A 326 15.97 -16.42 -8.72
N SER A 327 16.28 -17.73 -8.66
CA SER A 327 15.34 -18.77 -8.19
C SER A 327 15.00 -18.67 -6.70
N ASN A 328 15.82 -17.95 -5.93
CA ASN A 328 15.58 -17.63 -4.53
C ASN A 328 14.70 -16.37 -4.34
N ILE A 329 14.18 -15.77 -5.43
CA ILE A 329 13.11 -14.77 -5.34
C ILE A 329 11.76 -15.48 -5.46
N LYS A 330 10.88 -15.25 -4.48
CA LYS A 330 9.50 -15.71 -4.44
C LYS A 330 8.57 -14.51 -4.56
N GLN A 331 7.51 -14.67 -5.34
CA GLN A 331 6.50 -13.65 -5.54
C GLN A 331 5.15 -14.12 -4.97
N LEU A 332 4.57 -13.31 -4.09
CA LEU A 332 3.25 -13.54 -3.50
C LEU A 332 2.20 -12.70 -4.23
N SER A 333 1.07 -13.30 -4.57
CA SER A 333 0.02 -12.56 -5.28
C SER A 333 -0.82 -11.70 -4.35
N ILE A 334 -0.94 -10.40 -4.65
CA ILE A 334 -1.84 -9.45 -3.95
C ILE A 334 -3.27 -9.52 -4.47
N ALA A 335 -3.54 -10.33 -5.50
CA ALA A 335 -4.83 -10.34 -6.20
C ALA A 335 -6.02 -10.52 -5.25
N GLY A 336 -5.94 -11.49 -4.34
CA GLY A 336 -6.99 -11.72 -3.34
C GLY A 336 -7.20 -10.52 -2.41
N MET A 337 -6.13 -9.91 -1.91
CA MET A 337 -6.23 -8.72 -1.03
C MET A 337 -6.86 -7.52 -1.75
N VAL A 338 -6.52 -7.31 -3.03
CA VAL A 338 -7.08 -6.22 -3.82
C VAL A 338 -8.55 -6.51 -4.18
N ALA A 339 -8.88 -7.76 -4.53
CA ALA A 339 -10.24 -8.18 -4.81
C ALA A 339 -11.15 -8.05 -3.58
N ASP A 340 -10.66 -8.40 -2.38
CA ASP A 340 -11.38 -8.22 -1.12
C ASP A 340 -11.72 -6.74 -0.83
N GLU A 341 -10.84 -5.80 -1.21
CA GLU A 341 -11.09 -4.35 -1.05
C GLU A 341 -12.01 -3.77 -2.13
N LEU A 342 -12.10 -4.43 -3.28
CA LEU A 342 -13.01 -4.07 -4.36
C LEU A 342 -14.44 -4.56 -4.09
N ASN A 343 -14.60 -5.71 -3.41
CA ASN A 343 -15.90 -6.26 -2.97
C ASN A 343 -16.56 -5.48 -1.83
#